data_AF-A0A378ME83-F1
#
_entry.id   AF-A0A378ME83-F1
#
_cell.length_a   1.000
_cell.length_b   1.000
_cell.length_c   1.000
_cell.angle_alpha   90.00
_cell.angle_beta   90.00
_cell.angle_gamma   90.00
#
_symmetry.space_group_name_H-M   'P 1'
#
loop_
_entity.id
_entity.type
_entity.pdbx_description
1 polymer ?
#
loop_
_entity_poly.entity_id
_entity_poly.type
_entity_poly.pdbx_seq_one_letter_code
_entity_poly.pdbx_strand_id
1 'polypeptide(L)'
;MKHHNIFYPQNYEREFQELFEKRLPVCEPAIYICNSSTSDPHLAPAGMSNLFVLVNAPALTEATDWEGIKAAYAQKIIDLLESHGMSDLQAHILHQKIVTPLDLQNQTFAYRGSIYGPSSNSMKQSFFRANGKLKGDNMWAVGGSIHPGGGTPMVVLGGRKIAEQIINIEKN
;
A
#
# COMPACT_ATOMS: atom_id res chain seq x y z
N MET A 1 -5.44 13.47 17.81
CA MET A 1 -4.73 13.02 16.57
C MET A 1 -5.33 13.76 15.37
N LYS A 2 -4.55 14.07 14.32
CA LYS A 2 -5.08 14.69 13.09
C LYS A 2 -5.59 13.61 12.11
N HIS A 3 -6.16 14.01 10.98
CA HIS A 3 -6.56 13.07 9.92
C HIS A 3 -5.37 12.23 9.44
N HIS A 4 -4.22 12.88 9.16
CA HIS A 4 -3.00 12.22 8.71
C HIS A 4 -1.87 12.46 9.72
N ASN A 5 -1.14 11.40 10.08
CA ASN A 5 -0.07 11.43 11.07
C ASN A 5 1.05 10.51 10.60
N ILE A 6 2.30 10.88 10.88
CA ILE A 6 3.48 10.06 10.57
C ILE A 6 4.34 10.02 11.84
N PHE A 7 4.72 8.81 12.25
CA PHE A 7 5.70 8.55 13.28
C PHE A 7 6.97 8.07 12.60
N TYR A 8 8.07 8.79 12.78
CA TYR A 8 9.36 8.45 12.19
C TYR A 8 10.19 7.64 13.18
N PRO A 9 10.90 6.59 12.71
CA PRO A 9 11.85 5.88 13.55
C PRO A 9 13.08 6.76 13.80
N GLN A 10 13.88 6.41 14.81
CA GLN A 10 15.14 7.11 15.09
C GLN A 10 16.14 6.98 13.94
N ASN A 11 16.17 5.84 13.25
CA ASN A 11 17.04 5.58 12.11
C ASN A 11 16.23 5.22 10.86
N TYR A 12 15.87 6.26 10.09
CA TYR A 12 15.10 6.10 8.87
C TYR A 12 15.89 5.47 7.71
N GLU A 13 17.22 5.61 7.67
CA GLU A 13 18.06 5.00 6.62
C GLU A 13 18.06 3.48 6.69
N ARG A 14 18.03 2.93 7.92
CA ARG A 14 17.96 1.49 8.17
C ARG A 14 16.72 0.85 7.56
N GLU A 15 15.58 1.56 7.55
CA GLU A 15 14.34 1.08 6.92
C GLU A 15 14.54 0.78 5.44
N PHE A 16 15.22 1.66 4.69
CA PHE A 16 15.48 1.44 3.26
C PHE A 16 16.41 0.24 3.01
N GLN A 17 17.42 0.04 3.85
CA GLN A 17 18.32 -1.11 3.75
C GLN A 17 17.58 -2.42 4.01
N GLU A 18 16.75 -2.48 5.06
CA GLU A 18 15.96 -3.67 5.39
C GLU A 18 14.93 -3.98 4.29
N LEU A 19 14.30 -2.95 3.73
CA LEU A 19 13.25 -3.07 2.73
C LEU A 19 13.78 -3.48 1.34
N PHE A 20 14.80 -2.78 0.83
CA PHE A 20 15.26 -2.92 -0.55
C PHE A 20 16.43 -3.89 -0.72
N GLU A 21 17.35 -3.95 0.25
CA GLU A 21 18.52 -4.83 0.17
C GLU A 21 18.22 -6.18 0.79
N LYS A 22 17.73 -6.19 2.04
CA LYS A 22 17.49 -7.45 2.78
C LYS A 22 16.14 -8.08 2.45
N ARG A 23 15.17 -7.28 1.99
CA ARG A 23 13.78 -7.70 1.71
C ARG A 23 13.11 -8.37 2.91
N LEU A 24 13.33 -7.80 4.09
CA LEU A 24 12.76 -8.28 5.34
C LEU A 24 11.73 -7.28 5.89
N PRO A 25 10.76 -7.73 6.71
CA PRO A 25 9.93 -6.83 7.50
C PRO A 25 10.81 -5.89 8.33
N VAL A 26 10.53 -4.59 8.26
CA VAL A 26 11.36 -3.55 8.86
C VAL A 26 11.26 -3.60 10.38
N CYS A 27 12.38 -3.48 11.08
CA CYS A 27 12.37 -3.61 12.53
C CYS A 27 11.72 -2.39 13.20
N GLU A 28 12.05 -1.19 12.75
CA GLU A 28 11.52 0.07 13.28
C GLU A 28 11.05 0.91 12.09
N PRO A 29 9.86 0.64 11.53
CA PRO A 29 9.38 1.35 10.35
C PRO A 29 8.88 2.74 10.71
N ALA A 30 8.88 3.65 9.73
CA ALA A 30 7.96 4.77 9.77
C ALA A 30 6.51 4.28 9.71
N ILE A 31 5.68 4.83 10.59
CA ILE A 31 4.28 4.43 10.73
C ILE A 31 3.40 5.59 10.30
N TYR A 32 2.62 5.37 9.24
CA TYR A 32 1.56 6.27 8.82
C TYR A 32 0.24 5.86 9.48
N ILE A 33 -0.49 6.84 10.03
CA ILE A 33 -1.83 6.65 10.56
C ILE A 33 -2.79 7.63 9.89
N CYS A 34 -3.83 7.07 9.28
CA CYS A 34 -5.02 7.80 8.85
C CYS A 34 -6.15 7.59 9.86
N ASN A 35 -6.61 8.67 10.49
CA ASN A 35 -7.79 8.69 11.33
C ASN A 35 -8.91 9.48 10.64
N SER A 36 -9.60 8.84 9.69
CA SER A 36 -10.54 9.54 8.82
C SER A 36 -11.80 10.01 9.56
N SER A 37 -12.15 9.41 10.70
CA SER A 37 -13.25 9.87 11.55
C SER A 37 -13.06 11.26 12.14
N THR A 38 -11.82 11.78 12.12
CA THR A 38 -11.53 13.18 12.50
C THR A 38 -12.13 14.17 11.49
N SER A 39 -12.28 13.77 10.22
CA SER A 39 -12.88 14.62 9.18
C SER A 39 -14.31 14.23 8.82
N ASP A 40 -14.68 12.97 9.03
CA ASP A 40 -16.05 12.49 8.83
C ASP A 40 -16.49 11.65 10.05
N PRO A 41 -17.24 12.25 10.99
CA PRO A 41 -17.70 11.57 12.20
C PRO A 41 -18.56 10.32 11.96
N HIS A 42 -19.08 10.10 10.74
CA HIS A 42 -19.87 8.90 10.43
C HIS A 42 -19.02 7.65 10.20
N LEU A 43 -17.70 7.79 10.09
CA LEU A 43 -16.77 6.68 9.85
C LEU A 43 -16.36 5.92 11.12
N ALA A 44 -16.78 6.37 12.30
CA ALA A 44 -16.62 5.67 13.56
C ALA A 44 -17.82 5.96 14.50
N PRO A 45 -18.14 5.07 15.46
CA PRO A 45 -19.11 5.38 16.50
C PRO A 45 -18.70 6.61 17.33
N ALA A 46 -19.67 7.25 17.99
CA ALA A 46 -19.42 8.42 18.83
C ALA A 46 -18.36 8.12 19.92
N GLY A 47 -17.36 8.99 20.04
CA GLY A 47 -16.24 8.82 20.98
C GLY A 47 -15.15 7.84 20.51
N MET A 48 -15.25 7.28 19.30
CA MET A 48 -14.30 6.29 18.79
C MET A 48 -13.50 6.81 17.58
N SER A 49 -12.49 6.05 17.15
CA SER A 49 -11.67 6.34 15.98
C SER A 49 -11.53 5.12 15.08
N ASN A 50 -11.30 5.36 13.78
CA ASN A 50 -11.09 4.30 12.78
C ASN A 50 -9.66 4.40 12.21
N LEU A 51 -8.69 3.85 12.95
CA LEU A 51 -7.29 3.98 12.57
C LEU A 51 -6.94 3.03 11.43
N PHE A 52 -6.53 3.58 10.29
CA PHE A 52 -5.79 2.85 9.26
C PHE A 52 -4.29 3.09 9.49
N VAL A 53 -3.59 2.01 9.84
CA VAL A 53 -2.15 2.02 10.15
C VAL A 53 -1.40 1.35 9.01
N LEU A 54 -0.41 2.05 8.44
CA LEU A 54 0.40 1.59 7.32
C LEU A 54 1.88 1.71 7.67
N VAL A 55 2.62 0.65 7.36
CA VAL A 55 4.09 0.60 7.41
C VAL A 55 4.61 0.06 6.08
N ASN A 56 5.84 0.41 5.71
CA ASN A 56 6.45 -0.19 4.53
C ASN A 56 6.73 -1.68 4.75
N ALA A 57 6.53 -2.47 3.71
CA ALA A 57 6.78 -3.90 3.70
C ALA A 57 7.44 -4.30 2.36
N PRO A 58 8.38 -5.26 2.37
CA PRO A 58 9.04 -5.68 1.15
C PRO A 58 8.07 -6.43 0.24
N ALA A 59 8.36 -6.43 -1.06
CA ALA A 59 7.66 -7.31 -1.99
C ALA A 59 7.82 -8.77 -1.56
N LEU A 60 6.80 -9.61 -1.80
CA LEU A 60 6.83 -11.02 -1.42
C LEU A 60 8.04 -11.75 -1.99
N THR A 61 8.67 -12.54 -1.12
CA THR A 61 9.73 -13.50 -1.43
C THR A 61 9.54 -14.74 -0.55
N GLU A 62 10.27 -15.82 -0.84
CA GLU A 62 10.25 -17.04 -0.02
C GLU A 62 10.94 -16.85 1.36
N ALA A 63 11.60 -15.70 1.59
CA ALA A 63 12.34 -15.43 2.81
C ALA A 63 11.45 -15.05 4.02
N THR A 64 10.15 -14.85 3.82
CA THR A 64 9.25 -14.38 4.89
C THR A 64 7.91 -15.11 4.85
N ASP A 65 7.63 -15.86 5.91
CA ASP A 65 6.30 -16.42 6.17
C ASP A 65 5.38 -15.34 6.74
N TRP A 66 4.67 -14.62 5.86
CA TRP A 66 3.75 -13.55 6.25
C TRP A 66 2.57 -14.04 7.09
N GLU A 67 2.06 -15.25 6.86
CA GLU A 67 0.97 -15.79 7.67
C GLU A 67 1.43 -16.06 9.11
N GLY A 68 2.63 -16.64 9.27
CA GLY A 68 3.21 -16.91 10.58
C GLY A 68 3.55 -15.65 11.37
N ILE A 69 4.02 -14.57 10.72
CA ILE A 69 4.50 -13.38 11.43
C ILE A 69 3.45 -12.28 11.63
N LYS A 70 2.34 -12.25 10.88
CA LYS A 70 1.47 -11.07 10.80
C LYS A 70 0.94 -10.59 12.15
N ALA A 71 0.55 -11.52 13.03
CA ALA A 71 0.04 -11.17 14.36
C ALA A 71 1.13 -10.58 15.25
N ALA A 72 2.29 -11.21 15.31
CA ALA A 72 3.44 -10.73 16.09
C ALA A 72 3.95 -9.38 15.57
N TYR A 73 3.99 -9.20 14.25
CA TYR A 73 4.40 -7.94 13.64
C TYR A 73 3.38 -6.82 13.90
N ALA A 74 2.08 -7.10 13.83
CA ALA A 74 1.05 -6.13 14.20
C ALA A 74 1.13 -5.71 15.67
N GLN A 75 1.36 -6.67 16.58
CA GLN A 75 1.60 -6.36 18.00
C GLN A 75 2.80 -5.44 18.18
N LYS A 76 3.91 -5.73 17.49
CA LYS A 76 5.09 -4.88 17.51
C LYS A 76 4.82 -3.44 17.05
N ILE A 77 3.99 -3.24 16.03
CA ILE A 77 3.59 -1.89 15.58
C ILE A 77 2.77 -1.19 16.66
N ILE A 78 1.89 -1.91 17.36
CA ILE A 78 1.12 -1.35 18.50
C ILE A 78 2.07 -0.94 19.62
N ASP A 79 2.99 -1.81 20.02
CA ASP A 79 3.97 -1.53 21.07
C ASP A 79 4.84 -0.29 20.72
N LEU A 80 5.25 -0.18 19.45
CA LEU A 80 5.95 1.00 18.94
C LEU A 80 5.08 2.25 19.07
N LEU A 81 3.81 2.23 18.67
CA LEU A 81 2.92 3.39 18.80
C LEU A 81 2.70 3.79 20.26
N GLU A 82 2.54 2.83 21.17
CA GLU A 82 2.43 3.09 22.61
C GLU A 82 3.70 3.77 23.15
N SER A 83 4.89 3.29 22.74
CA SER A 83 6.16 3.93 23.10
C SER A 83 6.32 5.37 22.57
N HIS A 84 5.58 5.73 21.51
CA HIS A 84 5.54 7.08 20.94
C HIS A 84 4.40 7.94 21.52
N GLY A 85 3.78 7.51 22.63
CA GLY A 85 2.81 8.29 23.40
C GLY A 85 1.34 8.00 23.08
N MET A 86 1.04 6.96 22.29
CA MET A 86 -0.33 6.44 22.17
C MET A 86 -0.66 5.48 23.32
N SER A 87 -0.61 5.97 24.56
CA SER A 87 -0.80 5.14 25.75
C SER A 87 -2.11 4.34 25.73
N ASP A 88 -2.04 3.09 26.19
CA ASP A 88 -3.15 2.13 26.28
C ASP A 88 -3.83 1.80 24.94
N LEU A 89 -3.16 2.01 23.80
CA LEU A 89 -3.72 1.72 22.47
C LEU A 89 -4.26 0.30 22.39
N GLN A 90 -3.50 -0.70 22.85
CA GLN A 90 -3.92 -2.11 22.81
C GLN A 90 -5.25 -2.33 23.51
N ALA A 91 -5.46 -1.69 24.66
CA ALA A 91 -6.68 -1.85 25.46
C ALA A 91 -7.92 -1.21 24.80
N HIS A 92 -7.72 -0.29 23.86
CA HIS A 92 -8.80 0.42 23.16
C HIS A 92 -9.14 -0.17 21.78
N ILE A 93 -8.46 -1.24 21.35
CA ILE A 93 -8.76 -1.91 20.08
C ILE A 93 -9.99 -2.79 20.24
N LEU A 94 -11.14 -2.36 19.69
CA LEU A 94 -12.35 -3.18 19.63
C LEU A 94 -12.38 -4.16 18.45
N HIS A 95 -11.74 -3.79 17.34
CA HIS A 95 -11.66 -4.62 16.15
C HIS A 95 -10.33 -4.35 15.44
N GLN A 96 -9.70 -5.41 14.95
CA GLN A 96 -8.46 -5.35 14.20
C GLN A 96 -8.53 -6.22 12.96
N LYS A 97 -8.14 -5.65 11.83
CA LYS A 97 -7.88 -6.39 10.60
C LYS A 97 -6.45 -6.13 10.17
N ILE A 98 -5.68 -7.21 10.01
CA ILE A 98 -4.30 -7.16 9.54
C ILE A 98 -4.30 -7.50 8.05
N VAL A 99 -3.60 -6.70 7.25
CA VAL A 99 -3.45 -6.91 5.80
C VAL A 99 -1.96 -6.88 5.48
N THR A 100 -1.44 -8.00 4.99
CA THR A 100 -0.05 -8.19 4.59
C THR A 100 0.12 -8.06 3.07
N PRO A 101 1.37 -8.00 2.55
CA PRO A 101 1.60 -8.13 1.12
C PRO A 101 1.03 -9.44 0.53
N LEU A 102 0.98 -10.53 1.30
CA LEU A 102 0.39 -11.80 0.88
C LEU A 102 -1.13 -11.67 0.71
N ASP A 103 -1.80 -11.02 1.67
CA ASP A 103 -3.22 -10.71 1.56
C ASP A 103 -3.52 -9.85 0.33
N LEU A 104 -2.70 -8.82 0.07
CA LEU A 104 -2.86 -7.98 -1.12
C LEU A 104 -2.72 -8.77 -2.41
N GLN A 105 -1.71 -9.65 -2.51
CA GLN A 105 -1.56 -10.53 -3.67
C GLN A 105 -2.77 -11.43 -3.85
N ASN A 106 -3.25 -12.06 -2.78
CA ASN A 106 -4.37 -13.01 -2.86
C ASN A 106 -5.71 -12.34 -3.17
N GLN A 107 -5.93 -11.12 -2.65
CA GLN A 107 -7.21 -10.40 -2.82
C GLN A 107 -7.29 -9.62 -4.13
N THR A 108 -6.16 -9.13 -4.65
CA THR A 108 -6.14 -8.21 -5.80
C THR A 108 -5.36 -8.73 -7.00
N PHE A 109 -4.73 -9.90 -6.88
CA PHE A 109 -3.78 -10.44 -7.86
C PHE A 109 -2.57 -9.51 -8.11
N ALA A 110 -2.30 -8.59 -7.18
CA ALA A 110 -1.12 -7.73 -7.24
C ALA A 110 0.14 -8.58 -7.12
N TYR A 111 0.92 -8.63 -8.20
CA TYR A 111 2.17 -9.40 -8.23
C TYR A 111 3.08 -9.01 -7.07
N ARG A 112 3.45 -9.99 -6.25
CA ARG A 112 4.26 -9.85 -5.03
C ARG A 112 3.69 -8.88 -3.99
N GLY A 113 2.39 -8.62 -4.01
CA GLY A 113 1.72 -7.72 -3.06
C GLY A 113 2.03 -6.24 -3.27
N SER A 114 2.54 -5.83 -4.44
CA SER A 114 2.90 -4.43 -4.68
C SER A 114 1.67 -3.52 -4.84
N ILE A 115 1.63 -2.44 -4.07
CA ILE A 115 0.55 -1.43 -4.12
C ILE A 115 0.66 -0.44 -5.29
N TYR A 116 1.83 -0.36 -5.96
CA TYR A 116 2.07 0.58 -7.07
C TYR A 116 2.55 -0.10 -8.36
N GLY A 117 2.39 -1.42 -8.46
CA GLY A 117 2.92 -2.21 -9.59
C GLY A 117 4.45 -2.25 -9.57
N PRO A 118 5.13 -2.26 -10.74
CA PRO A 118 6.59 -2.24 -10.80
C PRO A 118 7.18 -1.02 -10.06
N SER A 119 8.24 -1.22 -9.27
CA SER A 119 8.95 -0.12 -8.61
C SER A 119 9.42 0.90 -9.63
N SER A 120 9.38 2.19 -9.28
CA SER A 120 9.95 3.29 -10.06
C SER A 120 11.24 3.81 -9.43
N ASN A 121 12.06 2.92 -8.87
CA ASN A 121 13.29 3.27 -8.14
C ASN A 121 14.40 3.80 -9.05
N SER A 122 14.16 3.88 -10.35
CA SER A 122 15.00 4.61 -11.30
C SER A 122 14.13 5.16 -12.43
N MET A 123 14.56 6.25 -13.07
CA MET A 123 13.86 6.85 -14.21
C MET A 123 13.61 5.83 -15.34
N LYS A 124 14.54 4.89 -15.55
CA LYS A 124 14.39 3.81 -16.54
C LYS A 124 13.23 2.85 -16.22
N GLN A 125 12.98 2.56 -14.94
CA GLN A 125 11.89 1.66 -14.50
C GLN A 125 10.49 2.22 -14.79
N SER A 126 10.32 3.55 -14.76
CA SER A 126 9.07 4.20 -15.17
C SER A 126 8.74 3.99 -16.65
N PHE A 127 9.75 3.83 -17.52
CA PHE A 127 9.57 3.56 -18.96
C PHE A 127 9.31 2.09 -19.29
N PHE A 128 9.58 1.15 -18.37
CA PHE A 128 9.34 -0.28 -18.57
C PHE A 128 7.89 -0.72 -18.28
N ARG A 129 7.01 0.22 -17.93
CA ARG A 129 5.59 -0.07 -17.73
C ARG A 129 4.95 -0.47 -19.05
N ALA A 130 4.19 -1.56 -19.06
CA ALA A 130 3.48 -2.00 -20.24
C ALA A 130 2.52 -0.91 -20.74
N ASN A 131 2.44 -0.76 -22.07
CA ASN A 131 1.40 0.05 -22.69
C ASN A 131 0.04 -0.65 -22.53
N GLY A 132 -1.03 0.15 -22.51
CA GLY A 132 -2.37 -0.40 -22.32
C GLY A 132 -2.95 -1.13 -23.54
N LYS A 133 -2.31 -1.10 -24.73
CA LYS A 133 -2.71 -1.97 -25.87
C LYS A 133 -1.87 -3.24 -25.86
N LEU A 134 -2.53 -4.40 -25.80
CA LEU A 134 -1.86 -5.70 -25.74
C LEU A 134 -1.64 -6.29 -27.14
N LYS A 135 -0.83 -7.35 -27.22
CA LYS A 135 -0.70 -8.16 -28.44
C LYS A 135 -1.99 -8.98 -28.60
N GLY A 136 -2.69 -8.79 -29.72
CA GLY A 136 -4.00 -9.39 -30.01
C GLY A 136 -4.97 -8.33 -30.50
N ASP A 137 -6.00 -8.77 -31.22
CA ASP A 137 -7.05 -7.87 -31.69
C ASP A 137 -7.99 -7.54 -30.53
N ASN A 138 -8.33 -6.26 -30.41
CA ASN A 138 -9.31 -5.75 -29.44
C ASN A 138 -9.02 -6.11 -27.97
N MET A 139 -7.74 -6.10 -27.58
CA MET A 139 -7.32 -6.33 -26.19
C MET A 139 -6.58 -5.13 -25.59
N TRP A 140 -7.06 -4.69 -24.42
CA TRP A 140 -6.45 -3.60 -23.66
C TRP A 140 -6.31 -3.93 -22.18
N ALA A 141 -5.31 -3.32 -21.55
CA ALA A 141 -5.06 -3.38 -20.11
C ALA A 141 -5.13 -1.97 -19.51
N VAL A 142 -5.67 -1.89 -18.30
CA VAL A 142 -5.73 -0.68 -17.48
C VAL A 142 -5.38 -1.04 -16.03
N GLY A 143 -5.02 -0.05 -15.22
CA GLY A 143 -4.71 -0.25 -13.80
C GLY A 143 -3.31 0.19 -13.40
N GLY A 144 -2.98 0.04 -12.11
CA GLY A 144 -1.77 0.64 -11.50
C GLY A 144 -0.44 0.03 -11.96
N SER A 145 -0.48 -1.13 -12.61
CA SER A 145 0.69 -1.78 -13.19
C SER A 145 0.93 -1.38 -14.66
N ILE A 146 -0.03 -0.70 -15.29
CA ILE A 146 0.02 -0.25 -16.68
C ILE A 146 0.41 1.22 -16.72
N HIS A 147 1.00 1.67 -17.83
CA HIS A 147 1.20 3.10 -18.06
C HIS A 147 -0.14 3.85 -17.91
N PRO A 148 -0.19 4.96 -17.15
CA PRO A 148 0.96 5.79 -16.75
C PRO A 148 1.56 5.46 -15.37
N GLY A 149 0.92 4.62 -14.56
CA GLY A 149 1.51 4.14 -13.30
C GLY A 149 0.49 3.86 -12.19
N GLY A 150 1.01 3.58 -11.00
CA GLY A 150 0.21 3.34 -9.80
C GLY A 150 -0.37 4.62 -9.19
N GLY A 151 -1.33 4.45 -8.28
CA GLY A 151 -2.02 5.54 -7.60
C GLY A 151 -3.32 5.96 -8.31
N THR A 152 -4.33 6.34 -7.53
CA THR A 152 -5.69 6.64 -8.02
C THR A 152 -5.72 7.61 -9.19
N PRO A 153 -4.99 8.75 -9.19
CA PRO A 153 -5.02 9.68 -10.33
C PRO A 153 -4.50 9.03 -11.62
N MET A 154 -3.42 8.25 -11.52
CA MET A 154 -2.77 7.63 -12.68
C MET A 154 -3.61 6.50 -13.26
N VAL A 155 -4.26 5.72 -12.41
CA VAL A 155 -5.20 4.67 -12.83
C VAL A 155 -6.39 5.26 -13.59
N VAL A 156 -6.99 6.34 -13.06
CA VAL A 156 -8.12 7.03 -13.71
C VAL A 156 -7.71 7.62 -15.06
N LEU A 157 -6.56 8.28 -15.14
CA LEU A 157 -6.02 8.83 -16.39
C LEU A 157 -5.74 7.74 -17.43
N GLY A 158 -5.13 6.62 -17.01
CA GLY A 158 -4.88 5.47 -17.87
C GLY A 158 -6.17 4.87 -18.43
N GLY A 159 -7.18 4.67 -17.57
CA GLY A 159 -8.49 4.18 -17.97
C GLY A 159 -9.17 5.08 -19.01
N ARG A 160 -9.18 6.40 -18.76
CA ARG A 160 -9.76 7.37 -19.71
C ARG A 160 -9.07 7.30 -21.08
N LYS A 161 -7.73 7.28 -21.10
CA LYS A 161 -6.95 7.24 -22.34
C LYS A 161 -7.25 5.99 -23.18
N ILE A 162 -7.41 4.83 -22.53
CA ILE A 162 -7.76 3.59 -23.23
C ILE A 162 -9.19 3.64 -23.77
N ALA A 163 -10.15 4.16 -22.99
CA ALA A 163 -11.52 4.35 -23.46
C ALA A 163 -11.58 5.25 -24.71
N GLU A 164 -10.86 6.37 -24.70
CA GLU A 164 -10.75 7.28 -25.87
C GLU A 164 -10.17 6.56 -27.10
N GLN A 165 -9.16 5.69 -26.93
CA GLN A 165 -8.60 4.90 -28.02
C GLN A 165 -9.61 3.94 -28.63
N ILE A 166 -10.39 3.23 -27.80
CA ILE A 166 -11.40 2.28 -28.24
C ILE A 166 -12.49 3.00 -29.04
N ILE A 167 -13.04 4.10 -28.50
CA ILE A 167 -14.09 4.90 -29.17
C ILE A 167 -13.63 5.40 -30.54
N ASN A 168 -12.35 5.77 -30.68
CA ASN A 168 -11.81 6.25 -31.95
C ASN A 168 -11.56 5.14 -32.97
N ILE A 169 -11.38 3.89 -32.54
CA ILE A 169 -11.29 2.74 -33.46
C ILE A 169 -12.66 2.44 -34.07
N GLU A 170 -13.74 2.47 -33.27
CA GLU A 170 -15.11 2.18 -33.74
C GLU A 170 -15.67 3.21 -34.73
N LYS A 171 -15.08 4.41 -34.79
CA LYS A 171 -15.50 5.49 -35.70
C LYS A 171 -14.87 5.39 -37.10
N ASN A 172 -13.86 4.55 -37.30
CA ASN A 172 -13.14 4.36 -38.56
C ASN A 172 -13.47 2.99 -39.17
#